data_AF-A0A4Q7U9M0-F1
#
_entry.id   AF-A0A4Q7U9M0-F1
#
_cell.length_a   1.000
_cell.length_b   1.000
_cell.length_c   1.000
_cell.angle_alpha   90.00
_cell.angle_beta   90.00
_cell.angle_gamma   90.00
#
_symmetry.space_group_name_H-M   'P 1'
#
loop_
_entity.id
_entity.type
_entity.pdbx_description
1 polymer ?
#
loop_
_entity_poly.entity_id
_entity_poly.type
_entity_poly.pdbx_seq_one_letter_code
_entity_poly.pdbx_strand_id
1 'polypeptide(L)'
;MTTEDIFTAPDPGRARSHRTYEALQRISERHAGTDTQRSRWAHPYVLDPWEAVALVTALAAGGAEREPAEEPIDAADLTAALTLLPHVRAELDALEAGLLTLARDRGLTWQAIAYGLGLGSAQAARQRYERVAARSSEQTT
;
A
#
# COMPACT_ATOMS: atom_id res chain seq x y z
N MET A 1 -38.30 -2.44 -1.68
CA MET A 1 -37.60 -3.06 -0.55
C MET A 1 -37.12 -4.42 -1.05
N THR A 2 -35.93 -4.45 -1.66
CA THR A 2 -35.36 -5.68 -2.23
C THR A 2 -34.89 -6.55 -1.08
N THR A 3 -35.61 -7.64 -0.85
CA THR A 3 -35.22 -8.73 0.05
C THR A 3 -33.85 -9.24 -0.41
N GLU A 4 -32.79 -8.92 0.34
CA GLU A 4 -31.48 -9.57 0.12
C GLU A 4 -31.70 -11.08 0.30
N ASP A 5 -31.48 -11.84 -0.77
CA ASP A 5 -31.57 -13.30 -0.76
C ASP A 5 -30.48 -13.85 0.16
N ILE A 6 -30.91 -14.44 1.27
CA ILE A 6 -30.05 -14.97 2.34
C ILE A 6 -29.10 -16.09 1.86
N PHE A 7 -29.32 -16.66 0.67
CA PHE A 7 -28.47 -17.71 0.09
C PHE A 7 -27.52 -17.20 -1.01
N THR A 8 -27.56 -15.90 -1.33
CA THR A 8 -26.60 -15.30 -2.27
C THR A 8 -25.32 -14.91 -1.53
N ALA A 9 -24.19 -15.46 -1.96
CA ALA A 9 -22.89 -15.05 -1.41
C ALA A 9 -22.68 -13.54 -1.64
N PRO A 10 -22.20 -12.79 -0.62
CA PRO A 10 -21.99 -11.35 -0.76
C PRO A 10 -21.01 -11.06 -1.90
N ASP A 11 -21.25 -9.97 -2.62
CA ASP A 11 -20.39 -9.54 -3.72
C ASP A 11 -18.91 -9.44 -3.27
N PRO A 12 -17.99 -10.20 -3.89
CA PRO A 12 -16.58 -10.18 -3.52
C PRO A 12 -15.93 -8.80 -3.69
N GLY A 13 -16.45 -7.96 -4.60
CA GLY A 13 -16.02 -6.57 -4.77
C GLY A 13 -16.37 -5.72 -3.55
N ARG A 14 -17.65 -5.69 -3.17
CA ARG A 14 -18.13 -5.02 -1.94
C ARG A 14 -17.41 -5.50 -0.68
N ALA A 15 -17.20 -6.81 -0.53
CA ALA A 15 -16.49 -7.37 0.62
C ALA A 15 -15.02 -6.90 0.69
N ARG A 16 -14.34 -6.75 -0.46
CA ARG A 16 -12.99 -6.21 -0.53
C ARG A 16 -12.97 -4.73 -0.13
N SER A 17 -13.84 -3.91 -0.72
CA SER A 17 -13.92 -2.48 -0.42
C SER A 17 -14.21 -2.21 1.06
N HIS A 18 -15.10 -2.99 1.68
CA HIS A 18 -15.38 -2.88 3.10
C HIS A 18 -14.14 -3.16 3.96
N ARG A 19 -13.42 -4.25 3.69
CA ARG A 19 -12.18 -4.58 4.41
C ARG A 19 -11.11 -3.50 4.24
N THR A 20 -10.97 -2.93 3.05
CA THR A 20 -10.04 -1.82 2.81
C THR A 20 -10.40 -0.61 3.67
N TYR A 21 -11.69 -0.23 3.70
CA TYR A 21 -12.16 0.88 4.54
C TYR A 21 -11.93 0.61 6.04
N GLU A 22 -12.30 -0.57 6.54
CA GLU A 22 -12.10 -0.94 7.94
C GLU A 22 -10.61 -0.95 8.34
N ALA A 23 -9.74 -1.45 7.45
CA ALA A 23 -8.31 -1.45 7.67
C ALA A 23 -7.75 -0.03 7.76
N LEU A 24 -8.14 0.85 6.84
CA LEU A 24 -7.76 2.27 6.85
C LEU A 24 -8.26 2.97 8.09
N GLN A 25 -9.54 2.81 8.43
CA GLN A 25 -10.14 3.42 9.62
C GLN A 25 -9.41 2.98 10.89
N ARG A 26 -9.16 1.67 11.05
CA ARG A 26 -8.46 1.11 12.21
C ARG A 26 -7.05 1.68 12.37
N ILE A 27 -6.30 1.81 11.29
CA ILE A 27 -4.95 2.37 11.33
C ILE A 27 -5.00 3.87 11.61
N SER A 28 -5.88 4.60 10.93
CA SER A 28 -6.08 6.04 11.13
C SER A 28 -6.42 6.37 12.57
N GLU A 29 -7.43 5.73 13.16
CA GLU A 29 -7.86 5.99 14.54
C GLU A 29 -6.76 5.70 15.58
N ARG A 30 -5.94 4.67 15.35
CA ARG A 30 -4.96 4.21 16.35
C ARG A 30 -3.58 4.81 16.19
N HIS A 31 -3.19 5.13 14.95
CA HIS A 31 -1.80 5.36 14.58
C HIS A 31 -1.59 6.55 13.64
N ALA A 32 -2.64 7.21 13.16
CA ALA A 32 -2.53 8.31 12.18
C ALA A 32 -3.61 9.41 12.34
N GLY A 33 -4.19 9.55 13.54
CA GLY A 33 -5.26 10.51 13.83
C GLY A 33 -4.79 11.96 13.97
N THR A 34 -3.50 12.18 14.13
CA THR A 34 -2.87 13.52 14.25
C THR A 34 -1.69 13.65 13.29
N ASP A 35 -1.30 14.89 12.96
CA ASP A 35 -0.12 15.14 12.13
C ASP A 35 1.15 14.52 12.71
N THR A 36 1.37 14.66 14.03
CA THR A 36 2.51 14.06 14.73
C THR A 36 2.53 12.52 14.63
N GLN A 37 1.37 11.88 14.60
CA GLN A 37 1.30 10.43 14.41
C GLN A 37 1.62 10.04 12.97
N ARG A 38 1.13 10.80 11.98
CA ARG A 38 1.39 10.58 10.56
C ARG A 38 2.85 10.83 10.17
N SER A 39 3.47 11.87 10.75
CA SER A 39 4.86 12.24 10.47
C SER A 39 5.90 11.26 11.02
N ARG A 40 5.49 10.18 11.71
CA ARG A 40 6.41 9.09 12.11
C ARG A 40 6.93 8.30 10.93
N TRP A 41 6.16 8.27 9.84
CA TRP A 41 6.52 7.55 8.63
C TRP A 41 7.24 8.46 7.62
N ALA A 42 6.76 9.69 7.45
CA ALA A 42 7.37 10.65 6.52
C ALA A 42 8.56 11.38 7.16
N HIS A 43 9.67 11.51 6.43
CA HIS A 43 10.81 12.30 6.90
C HIS A 43 10.55 13.80 6.65
N PRO A 44 10.55 14.68 7.66
CA PRO A 44 10.07 16.06 7.53
C PRO A 44 10.93 16.95 6.60
N TYR A 45 12.13 16.51 6.27
CA TYR A 45 13.10 17.28 5.47
C TYR A 45 13.57 16.56 4.21
N VAL A 46 13.22 15.29 4.01
CA VAL A 46 13.71 14.49 2.89
C VAL A 46 12.50 13.88 2.21
N LEU A 47 12.32 14.24 0.94
CA LEU A 47 11.26 13.71 0.11
C LEU A 47 11.53 12.21 -0.14
N ASP A 48 10.55 11.39 0.19
CA ASP A 48 10.60 9.95 -0.04
C ASP A 48 10.32 9.60 -1.52
N PRO A 49 10.95 8.57 -2.12
CA PRO A 49 10.71 8.19 -3.51
C PRO A 49 9.24 7.89 -3.86
N TRP A 50 8.47 7.27 -2.96
CA TRP A 50 7.04 7.07 -3.15
C TRP A 50 6.29 8.41 -3.16
N GLU A 51 6.64 9.31 -2.24
CA GLU A 51 6.03 10.64 -2.16
C GLU A 51 6.30 11.45 -3.44
N ALA A 52 7.53 11.42 -3.96
CA ALA A 52 7.89 12.06 -5.23
C ALA A 52 7.05 11.53 -6.41
N VAL A 53 6.95 10.21 -6.55
CA VAL A 53 6.15 9.58 -7.62
C VAL A 53 4.67 9.92 -7.50
N ALA A 54 4.12 9.89 -6.28
CA ALA A 54 2.72 10.22 -6.03
C ALA A 54 2.41 11.68 -6.33
N LEU A 55 3.29 12.60 -5.92
CA LEU A 55 3.14 14.04 -6.15
C LEU A 55 3.16 14.38 -7.63
N VAL A 56 4.17 13.91 -8.38
CA VAL A 56 4.26 14.12 -9.84
C VAL A 56 3.03 13.57 -10.55
N THR A 57 2.56 12.39 -10.16
CA THR A 57 1.35 11.77 -10.74
C THR A 57 0.10 12.61 -10.46
N ALA A 58 -0.07 13.09 -9.22
CA ALA A 58 -1.22 13.90 -8.84
C ALA A 58 -1.24 15.26 -9.56
N LEU A 59 -0.09 15.95 -9.63
CA LEU A 59 0.05 17.23 -10.34
C LEU A 59 -0.19 17.06 -11.84
N ALA A 60 0.40 16.05 -12.47
CA ALA A 60 0.23 15.78 -13.90
C ALA A 60 -1.22 15.39 -14.26
N ALA A 61 -1.92 14.67 -13.38
CA ALA A 61 -3.31 14.26 -13.58
C ALA A 61 -4.34 15.35 -13.19
N GLY A 62 -3.90 16.48 -12.64
CA GLY A 62 -4.78 17.53 -12.11
C GLY A 62 -5.50 17.15 -10.81
N GLY A 63 -5.02 16.12 -10.11
CA GLY A 63 -5.51 15.71 -8.79
C GLY A 63 -4.93 16.53 -7.62
N ALA A 64 -3.94 17.37 -7.89
CA ALA A 64 -3.39 18.35 -6.96
C ALA A 64 -3.16 19.68 -7.69
N GLU A 65 -3.33 20.78 -6.96
CA GLU A 65 -3.06 22.12 -7.47
C GLU A 65 -1.59 22.48 -7.26
N ARG A 66 -0.98 23.09 -8.27
CA ARG A 66 0.36 23.68 -8.17
C ARG A 66 0.30 24.99 -7.42
N GLU A 67 1.36 25.31 -6.70
CA GLU A 67 1.53 26.66 -6.18
C GLU A 67 1.73 27.66 -7.33
N PRO A 68 1.32 28.94 -7.20
CA PRO A 68 1.36 29.90 -8.32
C PRO A 68 2.74 30.14 -8.94
N ALA A 69 3.81 29.91 -8.18
CA ALA A 69 5.19 30.10 -8.61
C ALA A 69 5.89 28.78 -9.01
N GLU A 70 5.21 27.65 -8.92
CA GLU A 70 5.75 26.33 -9.25
C GLU A 70 5.69 26.07 -10.76
N GLU A 71 6.78 25.59 -11.33
CA GLU A 71 6.84 25.23 -12.76
C GLU A 71 5.83 24.11 -13.06
N PRO A 72 5.16 24.12 -14.23
CA PRO A 72 4.34 22.98 -14.65
C PRO A 72 5.17 21.71 -14.78
N ILE A 73 4.57 20.55 -14.45
CA ILE A 73 5.19 19.25 -14.67
C ILE A 73 5.57 19.08 -16.14
N ASP A 74 6.84 18.76 -16.39
CA ASP A 74 7.38 18.57 -17.73
C ASP A 74 7.77 17.09 -18.02
N ALA A 75 8.36 16.85 -19.19
CA ALA A 75 8.78 15.50 -19.58
C ALA A 75 9.97 14.96 -18.76
N ALA A 76 10.83 15.84 -18.23
CA ALA A 76 11.95 15.45 -17.39
C ALA A 76 11.44 15.00 -16.01
N ASP A 77 10.44 15.69 -15.45
CA ASP A 77 9.79 15.30 -14.19
C ASP A 77 9.13 13.91 -14.30
N LEU A 78 8.42 13.66 -15.39
CA LEU A 78 7.82 12.34 -15.65
C LEU A 78 8.89 11.26 -15.79
N THR A 79 10.00 11.57 -16.47
CA THR A 79 11.12 10.64 -16.62
C THR A 79 11.79 10.36 -15.26
N ALA A 80 11.95 11.37 -14.41
CA ALA A 80 12.46 11.21 -13.05
C ALA A 80 11.54 10.32 -12.22
N ALA A 81 10.22 10.55 -12.24
CA ALA A 81 9.25 9.71 -11.53
C ALA A 81 9.27 8.25 -12.03
N LEU A 82 9.34 8.04 -13.35
CA LEU A 82 9.47 6.69 -13.92
C LEU A 82 10.78 6.00 -13.50
N THR A 83 11.87 6.76 -13.36
CA THR A 83 13.17 6.24 -12.91
C THR A 83 13.12 5.80 -11.44
N LEU A 84 12.28 6.42 -10.62
CA LEU A 84 12.09 6.03 -9.21
C LEU A 84 11.20 4.80 -9.04
N LEU A 85 10.33 4.46 -10.00
CA LEU A 85 9.38 3.35 -9.86
C LEU A 85 10.01 1.99 -9.49
N PRO A 86 11.15 1.56 -10.07
CA PRO A 86 11.81 0.33 -9.65
C PRO A 86 12.22 0.34 -8.18
N HIS A 87 12.71 1.48 -7.69
CA HIS A 87 13.09 1.65 -6.28
C HIS A 87 11.86 1.60 -5.36
N VAL A 88 10.81 2.35 -5.69
CA VAL A 88 9.54 2.33 -4.94
C VAL A 88 8.95 0.91 -4.87
N ARG A 89 9.01 0.14 -5.96
CA ARG A 89 8.56 -1.27 -5.97
C ARG A 89 9.41 -2.16 -5.07
N ALA A 90 10.72 -1.93 -5.02
CA ALA A 90 11.62 -2.65 -4.12
C ALA A 90 11.29 -2.37 -2.65
N GLU A 91 11.07 -1.11 -2.30
CA GLU A 91 10.68 -0.72 -0.94
C GLU A 91 9.33 -1.32 -0.53
N LEU A 92 8.35 -1.33 -1.44
CA LEU A 92 7.06 -1.98 -1.19
C LEU A 92 7.19 -3.51 -1.01
N ASP A 93 8.01 -4.18 -1.81
CA ASP A 93 8.30 -5.62 -1.65
C ASP A 93 8.96 -5.88 -0.28
N ALA A 94 9.96 -5.08 0.11
CA ALA A 94 10.63 -5.21 1.41
C ALA A 94 9.68 -4.93 2.59
N LEU A 95 8.84 -3.90 2.50
CA LEU A 95 7.82 -3.59 3.50
C LEU A 95 6.81 -4.73 3.63
N GLU A 96 6.37 -5.31 2.52
CA GLU A 96 5.50 -6.48 2.53
C GLU A 96 6.16 -7.70 3.18
N ALA A 97 7.41 -8.03 2.80
CA ALA A 97 8.15 -9.13 3.42
C ALA A 97 8.29 -8.95 4.94
N GLY A 98 8.66 -7.74 5.37
CA GLY A 98 8.77 -7.37 6.78
C GLY A 98 7.45 -7.50 7.53
N LEU A 99 6.36 -6.99 6.96
CA LEU A 99 5.03 -7.09 7.57
C LEU A 99 4.55 -8.53 7.71
N LEU A 100 4.75 -9.36 6.67
CA LEU A 100 4.40 -10.78 6.71
C LEU A 100 5.21 -11.54 7.76
N THR A 101 6.50 -11.25 7.87
CA THR A 101 7.37 -11.80 8.92
C THR A 101 6.87 -11.40 10.30
N LEU A 102 6.63 -10.11 10.55
CA LEU A 102 6.12 -9.59 11.82
C LEU A 102 4.75 -10.18 12.20
N ALA A 103 3.88 -10.43 11.22
CA ALA A 103 2.58 -11.07 11.43
C ALA A 103 2.76 -12.54 11.86
N ARG A 104 3.67 -13.27 11.20
CA ARG A 104 4.01 -14.66 11.54
C ARG A 104 4.64 -14.77 12.92
N ASP A 105 5.56 -13.87 13.25
CA ASP A 105 6.21 -13.81 14.57
C ASP A 105 5.21 -13.50 15.70
N ARG A 106 4.15 -12.73 15.38
CA ARG A 106 3.01 -12.48 16.29
C ARG A 106 1.96 -13.59 16.28
N GLY A 107 2.23 -14.71 15.63
CA GLY A 107 1.38 -15.91 15.66
C GLY A 107 0.19 -15.91 14.69
N LEU A 108 0.08 -14.94 13.76
CA LEU A 108 -1.02 -14.95 12.79
C LEU A 108 -0.90 -16.16 11.86
N THR A 109 -1.95 -16.97 11.76
CA THR A 109 -1.97 -18.12 10.85
C THR A 109 -1.96 -17.68 9.39
N TRP A 110 -1.49 -18.54 8.49
CA TRP A 110 -1.55 -18.28 7.04
C TRP A 110 -2.98 -18.04 6.54
N GLN A 111 -3.98 -18.64 7.18
CA GLN A 111 -5.39 -18.40 6.86
C GLN A 111 -5.83 -16.98 7.25
N ALA A 112 -5.42 -16.49 8.43
CA ALA A 112 -5.69 -15.12 8.86
C ALA A 112 -4.98 -14.09 7.95
N ILE A 113 -3.73 -14.39 7.56
CA ILE A 113 -2.97 -13.57 6.60
C ILE A 113 -3.67 -13.57 5.23
N ALA A 114 -4.10 -14.73 4.73
CA ALA A 114 -4.83 -14.82 3.47
C ALA A 114 -6.10 -13.95 3.50
N TYR A 115 -6.88 -14.02 4.59
CA TYR A 115 -8.05 -13.17 4.77
C TYR A 115 -7.69 -11.67 4.72
N GLY A 116 -6.65 -11.24 5.46
CA GLY A 116 -6.19 -9.86 5.47
C GLY A 116 -5.72 -9.37 4.09
N LEU A 117 -5.04 -10.21 3.32
CA LEU A 117 -4.59 -9.92 1.95
C LEU A 117 -5.70 -10.05 0.91
N GLY A 118 -6.90 -10.52 1.28
CA GLY A 118 -7.99 -10.82 0.34
C GLY A 118 -7.69 -11.99 -0.60
N LEU A 119 -6.84 -12.93 -0.18
CA LEU A 119 -6.51 -14.16 -0.90
C LEU A 119 -7.47 -15.29 -0.54
N GLY A 120 -7.72 -16.19 -1.49
CA GLY A 120 -8.67 -17.29 -1.32
C GLY A 120 -8.20 -18.45 -0.45
N SER A 121 -6.91 -18.52 -0.09
CA SER A 121 -6.38 -19.64 0.70
C SER A 121 -5.08 -19.32 1.44
N ALA A 122 -4.84 -20.06 2.53
CA ALA A 122 -3.56 -20.05 3.25
C ALA A 122 -2.36 -20.39 2.34
N GLN A 123 -2.53 -21.30 1.38
CA GLN A 123 -1.49 -21.65 0.42
C GLN A 123 -1.13 -20.45 -0.46
N ALA A 124 -2.12 -19.68 -0.94
CA ALA A 124 -1.87 -18.49 -1.73
C ALA A 124 -1.09 -17.43 -0.93
N ALA A 125 -1.40 -17.27 0.36
CA ALA A 125 -0.64 -16.38 1.24
C ALA A 125 0.81 -16.82 1.43
N ARG A 126 1.04 -18.12 1.68
CA ARG A 126 2.39 -18.67 1.82
C ARG A 126 3.22 -18.51 0.54
N GLN A 127 2.65 -18.82 -0.62
CA GLN A 127 3.34 -18.64 -1.91
C GLN A 127 3.66 -17.17 -2.19
N ARG A 128 2.77 -16.25 -1.80
CA ARG A 128 3.04 -14.81 -1.91
C ARG A 128 4.22 -14.40 -1.03
N TYR A 129 4.24 -14.85 0.23
CA TYR A 129 5.37 -14.64 1.13
C TYR A 129 6.69 -15.16 0.54
N GLU A 130 6.72 -16.40 0.06
CA GLU A 130 7.92 -17.00 -0.54
C GLU A 130 8.43 -16.20 -1.74
N ARG A 131 7.51 -15.73 -2.62
CA ARG A 131 7.87 -14.90 -3.78
C ARG A 131 8.42 -13.52 -3.38
N VAL A 132 7.80 -12.85 -2.40
CA VAL A 132 8.22 -11.51 -1.97
C VAL A 132 9.56 -11.60 -1.23
N ALA A 133 9.72 -12.58 -0.33
CA ALA A 133 10.96 -12.80 0.40
C ALA A 133 12.16 -13.08 -0.52
N ALA A 134 11.96 -13.86 -1.58
CA ALA A 134 13.00 -14.09 -2.59
C ALA A 134 13.44 -12.79 -3.27
N ARG A 135 12.48 -11.96 -3.73
CA ARG A 135 12.79 -10.67 -4.37
C ARG A 135 13.53 -9.71 -3.44
N SER A 136 13.14 -9.64 -2.17
CA SER A 136 13.82 -8.78 -1.19
C SER A 136 15.26 -9.24 -0.89
N SER A 137 15.53 -10.55 -0.92
CA SER A 137 16.91 -11.06 -0.75
C SER A 137 17.83 -10.73 -1.94
N GLU A 138 17.30 -10.77 -3.17
CA GLU A 138 18.04 -10.42 -4.39
C GLU A 138 18.41 -8.92 -4.43
N GLN A 139 17.63 -8.06 -3.80
CA GLN A 139 17.87 -6.61 -3.75
C GLN A 139 18.97 -6.20 -2.75
N THR A 140 19.33 -7.08 -1.81
CA THR A 140 20.35 -6.79 -0.79
C THR A 140 21.76 -7.22 -1.23
N THR A 141 21.88 -7.93 -2.37
CA THR A 141 23.14 -8.46 -2.92
C THR A 141 23.62 -7.61 -4.10
#